data_AF-U2CPD7-F1
#
_entry.id   AF-U2CPD7-F1
#
_cell.length_a   1.000
_cell.length_b   1.000
_cell.length_c   1.000
_cell.angle_alpha   90.00
_cell.angle_beta   90.00
_cell.angle_gamma   90.00
#
_symmetry.space_group_name_H-M   'P 1'
#
loop_
_entity.id
_entity.type
_entity.pdbx_description
1 polymer ?
#
loop_
_entity_poly.entity_id
_entity_poly.type
_entity_poly.pdbx_seq_one_letter_code
_entity_poly.pdbx_strand_id
1 'polypeptide(L)'
;MSSFLNRFNEIKTGEDMEEFLSVVGNFHDGVLKEIHILNSAFVEENLSMAYNFKYDMRLLVQRQWENPSAVEIILGDVTEVKLQQPDCIWSSSGKVEINKNGEVSEISLDLDNSSFTCRRMFWRHASEWMGEKSRFGECLSLD
;
A
#
# COMPACT_ATOMS: atom_id res chain seq x y z
N MET A 1 2.00 -2.32 -19.03
CA MET A 1 2.02 -2.64 -17.59
C MET A 1 3.31 -3.37 -17.27
N SER A 2 4.03 -3.01 -16.21
CA SER A 2 5.27 -3.69 -15.82
C SER A 2 5.00 -5.18 -15.56
N SER A 3 5.91 -6.08 -15.96
CA SER A 3 5.82 -7.53 -15.69
C SER A 3 5.71 -7.84 -14.19
N PHE A 4 6.17 -6.92 -13.33
CA PHE A 4 6.03 -6.99 -11.88
C PHE A 4 4.57 -6.94 -11.41
N LEU A 5 3.76 -6.04 -11.97
CA LEU A 5 2.38 -5.79 -11.53
C LEU A 5 1.38 -6.84 -12.01
N ASN A 6 1.75 -7.67 -12.99
CA ASN A 6 0.87 -8.73 -13.51
C ASN A 6 0.51 -9.82 -12.47
N ARG A 7 1.19 -9.82 -11.31
CA ARG A 7 0.92 -10.74 -10.18
C ARG A 7 0.04 -10.11 -9.09
N PHE A 8 -0.48 -8.91 -9.34
CA PHE A 8 -1.30 -8.17 -8.39
C PHE A 8 -2.70 -7.94 -8.96
N ASN A 9 -3.66 -7.88 -8.06
CA ASN A 9 -5.02 -7.42 -8.34
C ASN A 9 -5.02 -5.89 -8.32
N GLU A 10 -5.58 -5.26 -9.34
CA GLU A 10 -5.70 -3.79 -9.43
C GLU A 10 -7.08 -3.36 -8.91
N ILE A 11 -7.12 -2.31 -8.09
CA ILE A 11 -8.37 -1.70 -7.63
C ILE A 11 -8.79 -0.62 -8.65
N LYS A 12 -9.96 -0.78 -9.27
CA LYS A 12 -10.50 0.14 -10.28
C LYS A 12 -11.86 0.70 -9.93
N THR A 13 -12.63 0.01 -9.08
CA THR A 13 -13.97 0.44 -8.69
C THR A 13 -14.19 0.32 -7.17
N GLY A 14 -15.32 0.87 -6.70
CA GLY A 14 -15.74 0.69 -5.31
C GLY A 14 -15.97 -0.78 -4.97
N GLU A 15 -16.53 -1.56 -5.90
CA GLU A 15 -16.73 -3.00 -5.73
C GLU A 15 -15.40 -3.76 -5.59
N ASP A 16 -14.37 -3.40 -6.36
CA ASP A 16 -13.03 -4.01 -6.20
C ASP A 16 -12.46 -3.72 -4.80
N MET A 17 -12.69 -2.51 -4.27
CA MET A 17 -12.26 -2.12 -2.93
C MET A 17 -13.04 -2.88 -1.85
N GLU A 18 -14.37 -3.00 -1.99
CA GLU A 18 -15.21 -3.77 -1.07
C GLU A 18 -14.81 -5.26 -1.06
N GLU A 19 -14.57 -5.85 -2.24
CA GLU A 19 -14.09 -7.23 -2.37
C GLU A 19 -12.71 -7.38 -1.70
N PHE A 20 -11.77 -6.48 -1.97
CA PHE A 20 -10.46 -6.48 -1.33
C PHE A 20 -10.56 -6.45 0.19
N LEU A 21 -11.30 -5.49 0.74
CA LEU A 21 -11.48 -5.32 2.19
C LEU A 21 -12.16 -6.54 2.82
N SER A 22 -13.12 -7.15 2.13
CA SER A 22 -13.77 -8.39 2.55
C SER A 22 -12.79 -9.56 2.60
N VAL A 23 -11.97 -9.75 1.55
CA VAL A 23 -10.95 -10.81 1.48
C VAL A 23 -9.93 -10.68 2.61
N VAL A 24 -9.50 -9.46 2.93
CA VAL A 24 -8.50 -9.21 3.99
C VAL A 24 -9.13 -8.99 5.36
N GLY A 25 -10.44 -9.22 5.52
CA GLY A 25 -11.16 -9.11 6.79
C GLY A 25 -11.03 -7.73 7.45
N ASN A 26 -11.08 -6.66 6.66
CA ASN A 26 -10.88 -5.27 7.08
C ASN A 26 -9.58 -5.03 7.86
N PHE A 27 -8.55 -5.84 7.60
CA PHE A 27 -7.28 -5.80 8.33
C PHE A 27 -7.40 -5.92 9.87
N HIS A 28 -8.53 -6.39 10.39
CA HIS A 28 -8.74 -6.59 11.83
C HIS A 28 -7.67 -7.51 12.43
N ASP A 29 -7.24 -7.21 13.66
CA ASP A 29 -6.10 -7.84 14.34
C ASP A 29 -4.82 -7.81 13.49
N GLY A 30 -4.66 -6.71 12.75
CA GLY A 30 -3.55 -6.47 11.83
C GLY A 30 -2.53 -5.48 12.34
N VAL A 31 -1.38 -5.44 11.69
CA VAL A 31 -0.34 -4.43 11.89
C VAL A 31 0.21 -4.00 10.54
N LEU A 32 0.37 -2.69 10.37
CA LEU A 32 1.15 -2.14 9.27
C LEU A 32 2.65 -2.40 9.56
N LYS A 33 3.17 -3.47 8.97
CA LYS A 33 4.48 -4.05 9.30
C LYS A 33 5.62 -3.30 8.64
N GLU A 34 5.50 -3.00 7.35
CA GLU A 34 6.54 -2.31 6.59
C GLU A 34 5.94 -1.30 5.61
N ILE A 35 6.65 -0.19 5.44
CA ILE A 35 6.38 0.83 4.44
C ILE A 35 7.70 1.08 3.70
N HIS A 36 7.65 1.05 2.38
CA HIS A 36 8.75 1.48 1.53
C HIS A 36 8.25 2.57 0.59
N ILE A 37 8.96 3.69 0.53
CA ILE A 37 8.59 4.86 -0.29
C ILE A 37 9.72 5.12 -1.28
N LEU A 38 9.38 5.25 -2.56
CA LEU A 38 10.32 5.64 -3.61
C LEU A 38 9.87 6.95 -4.23
N ASN A 39 10.77 7.93 -4.24
CA ASN A 39 10.60 9.11 -5.08
C ASN A 39 11.11 8.80 -6.48
N SER A 40 10.30 9.04 -7.50
CA SER A 40 10.71 8.90 -8.90
C SER A 40 11.61 10.05 -9.36
N ALA A 41 11.66 11.16 -8.61
CA ALA A 41 12.67 12.19 -8.77
C ALA A 41 13.97 11.78 -8.08
N PHE A 42 15.09 12.10 -8.71
CA PHE A 42 16.41 11.79 -8.18
C PHE A 42 17.43 12.80 -8.70
N VAL A 43 18.61 12.78 -8.08
CA VAL A 43 19.77 13.54 -8.53
C VAL A 43 20.75 12.56 -9.16
N GLU A 44 21.12 12.83 -10.40
CA GLU A 44 22.09 12.05 -11.18
C GLU A 44 23.51 12.22 -10.61
N GLU A 45 24.43 11.33 -10.98
CA GLU A 45 25.84 11.40 -10.54
C GLU A 45 26.53 12.72 -10.93
N ASN A 46 26.08 13.34 -12.02
CA ASN A 46 26.56 14.65 -12.48
C ASN A 46 25.91 15.84 -11.75
N LEU A 47 25.18 15.59 -10.66
CA LEU A 47 24.43 16.55 -9.85
C LEU A 47 23.25 17.23 -10.57
N SER A 48 22.86 16.76 -11.75
CA SER A 48 21.63 17.20 -12.42
C SER A 48 20.40 16.53 -11.79
N MET A 49 19.24 17.16 -11.90
CA MET A 49 18.01 16.69 -11.25
C MET A 49 17.00 16.16 -12.27
N ALA A 50 16.49 14.97 -12.04
CA ALA A 50 15.33 14.42 -12.74
C ALA A 50 14.05 14.82 -11.99
N TYR A 51 13.20 15.66 -12.60
CA TYR A 51 12.05 16.31 -11.95
C TYR A 51 10.75 15.47 -11.93
N ASN A 52 10.84 14.14 -11.98
CA ASN A 52 9.65 13.28 -11.98
C ASN A 52 9.08 13.11 -10.57
N PHE A 53 8.59 14.21 -9.97
CA PHE A 53 8.13 14.26 -8.58
C PHE A 53 6.87 13.45 -8.35
N LYS A 54 7.05 12.18 -8.01
CA LYS A 54 6.00 11.20 -7.74
C LYS A 54 6.50 10.24 -6.69
N TYR A 55 5.64 9.90 -5.74
CA TYR A 55 5.90 8.86 -4.77
C TYR A 55 5.12 7.61 -5.14
N ASP A 56 5.83 6.49 -5.21
CA ASP A 56 5.24 5.16 -5.22
C ASP A 56 5.57 4.48 -3.89
N MET A 57 4.62 3.76 -3.33
CA MET A 57 4.76 3.10 -2.03
C MET A 57 4.47 1.61 -2.11
N ARG A 58 5.16 0.85 -1.26
CA ARG A 58 4.85 -0.55 -0.96
C ARG A 58 4.51 -0.65 0.52
N LEU A 59 3.39 -1.28 0.83
CA LEU A 59 2.97 -1.59 2.19
C LEU A 59 2.97 -3.10 2.38
N LEU A 60 3.36 -3.54 3.56
CA LEU A 60 3.13 -4.91 4.03
C LEU A 60 2.27 -4.84 5.29
N VAL A 61 1.10 -5.48 5.24
CA VAL A 61 0.23 -5.62 6.39
C VAL A 61 0.18 -7.10 6.79
N GLN A 62 0.43 -7.40 8.06
CA GLN A 62 0.32 -8.74 8.64
C GLN A 62 -0.89 -8.79 9.57
N ARG A 63 -1.54 -9.95 9.71
CA ARG A 63 -2.74 -10.15 10.53
C ARG A 63 -2.70 -11.48 11.27
N GLN A 64 -3.48 -11.60 12.34
CA GLN A 64 -3.62 -12.83 13.13
C GLN A 64 -4.63 -13.85 12.53
N TRP A 65 -4.95 -13.73 11.24
CA TRP A 65 -5.98 -14.50 10.54
C TRP A 65 -5.37 -15.25 9.35
N GLU A 66 -5.94 -16.39 8.98
CA GLU A 66 -5.51 -17.13 7.78
C GLU A 66 -6.18 -16.57 6.51
N ASN A 67 -5.51 -16.75 5.36
CA ASN A 67 -6.06 -16.52 4.00
C ASN A 67 -6.66 -15.11 3.74
N PRO A 68 -5.86 -14.04 3.55
CA PRO A 68 -4.40 -13.94 3.72
C PRO A 68 -3.98 -13.55 5.14
N SER A 69 -2.91 -14.14 5.66
CA SER A 69 -2.25 -13.66 6.88
C SER A 69 -1.35 -12.46 6.65
N ALA A 70 -0.84 -12.28 5.43
CA ALA A 70 -0.13 -11.06 5.04
C ALA A 70 -0.49 -10.63 3.63
N VAL A 71 -0.49 -9.32 3.42
CA VAL A 71 -0.90 -8.67 2.17
C VAL A 71 0.15 -7.63 1.80
N GLU A 72 0.62 -7.70 0.56
CA GLU A 72 1.43 -6.65 -0.03
C GLU A 72 0.54 -5.71 -0.85
N ILE A 73 0.68 -4.41 -0.63
CA ILE A 73 -0.07 -3.36 -1.31
C ILE A 73 0.92 -2.44 -2.02
N ILE A 74 0.65 -2.11 -3.28
CA ILE A 74 1.39 -1.11 -4.06
C ILE A 74 0.49 0.10 -4.26
N LEU A 75 0.97 1.28 -3.90
CA LEU A 75 0.29 2.54 -4.12
C LEU A 75 1.11 3.34 -5.14
N GLY A 76 0.48 3.72 -6.24
CA GLY A 76 1.09 4.49 -7.32
C GLY A 76 0.60 5.93 -7.35
N ASP A 77 1.51 6.87 -7.63
CA ASP A 77 1.21 8.31 -7.64
C ASP A 77 0.54 8.78 -6.34
N VAL A 78 1.16 8.48 -5.20
CA VAL A 78 0.67 8.83 -3.85
C VAL A 78 0.56 10.35 -3.69
N THR A 79 -0.57 10.82 -3.16
CA THR A 79 -0.89 12.23 -2.95
C THR A 79 -0.93 12.62 -1.48
N GLU A 80 -1.30 11.70 -0.59
CA GLU A 80 -1.35 11.93 0.86
C GLU A 80 -0.94 10.68 1.63
N VAL A 81 -0.19 10.89 2.71
CA VAL A 81 0.18 9.86 3.69
C VAL A 81 0.02 10.46 5.08
N LYS A 82 -0.75 9.77 5.93
CA LYS A 82 -0.84 10.08 7.36
C LYS A 82 -0.37 8.86 8.14
N LEU A 83 0.70 9.02 8.91
CA LEU A 83 1.19 8.00 9.83
C LEU A 83 1.00 8.51 11.26
N GLN A 84 0.35 7.72 12.10
CA GLN A 84 0.24 7.98 13.54
C GLN A 84 1.08 6.97 14.32
N GLN A 85 0.94 6.95 15.64
CA GLN A 85 1.62 5.96 16.47
C GLN A 85 1.26 4.55 15.98
N PRO A 86 2.24 3.65 15.86
CA PRO A 86 1.97 2.28 15.44
C PRO A 86 1.15 1.57 16.51
N ASP A 87 0.06 0.94 16.09
CA ASP A 87 -0.82 0.14 16.93
C ASP A 87 -1.51 -0.93 16.06
N CYS A 88 -2.28 -1.81 16.69
CA CYS A 88 -3.15 -2.76 16.02
C CYS A 88 -4.17 -2.05 15.12
N ILE A 89 -4.46 -2.65 13.97
CA ILE A 89 -5.53 -2.24 13.08
C ILE A 89 -6.82 -2.91 13.57
N TRP A 90 -7.76 -2.12 14.07
CA TRP A 90 -9.06 -2.62 14.52
C TRP A 90 -10.12 -2.60 13.42
N SER A 91 -9.97 -1.73 12.44
CA SER A 91 -10.83 -1.66 11.27
C SER A 91 -10.09 -0.98 10.14
N SER A 92 -10.56 -1.18 8.92
CA SER A 92 -10.05 -0.46 7.76
C SER A 92 -11.21 -0.06 6.88
N SER A 93 -11.04 1.03 6.14
CA SER A 93 -11.99 1.44 5.12
C SER A 93 -11.24 1.89 3.87
N GLY A 94 -11.94 1.94 2.75
CA GLY A 94 -11.37 2.40 1.51
C GLY A 94 -12.42 2.99 0.60
N LYS A 95 -11.99 3.86 -0.29
CA LYS A 95 -12.86 4.53 -1.25
C LYS A 95 -12.15 4.65 -2.59
N VAL A 96 -12.91 4.48 -3.67
CA VAL A 96 -12.46 4.76 -5.04
C VAL A 96 -13.32 5.89 -5.59
N GLU A 97 -12.67 6.97 -6.01
CA GLU A 97 -13.32 8.09 -6.69
C GLU A 97 -13.08 7.98 -8.19
N ILE A 98 -14.17 8.09 -8.94
CA ILE A 98 -14.17 8.03 -10.40
C ILE A 98 -14.52 9.40 -10.96
N ASN A 99 -13.73 9.88 -11.91
CA ASN A 99 -13.96 11.15 -12.58
C ASN A 99 -15.09 11.05 -13.62
N LYS A 100 -15.45 12.19 -14.23
CA LYS A 100 -16.53 12.26 -15.24
C LYS A 100 -16.27 11.42 -16.50
N ASN A 101 -15.02 11.02 -16.74
CA ASN A 101 -14.63 10.20 -17.89
C ASN A 101 -14.68 8.69 -17.57
N GLY A 102 -15.05 8.31 -16.34
CA GLY A 102 -15.07 6.90 -15.92
C GLY A 102 -13.69 6.36 -15.50
N GLU A 103 -12.71 7.24 -15.25
CA GLU A 103 -11.37 6.85 -14.82
C GLU A 103 -11.20 7.11 -13.31
N VAL A 104 -10.39 6.28 -12.64
CA VAL A 104 -10.01 6.51 -11.24
C VAL A 104 -9.28 7.85 -11.11
N SER A 105 -9.84 8.76 -10.31
CA SER A 105 -9.17 10.01 -9.93
C SER A 105 -8.36 9.83 -8.66
N GLU A 106 -8.88 9.08 -7.70
CA GLU A 106 -8.29 8.92 -6.37
C GLU A 106 -8.75 7.62 -5.71
N ILE A 107 -7.87 7.00 -4.94
CA ILE A 107 -8.14 5.85 -4.08
C ILE A 107 -7.61 6.20 -2.70
N SER A 108 -8.45 6.08 -1.68
CA SER A 108 -8.06 6.19 -0.28
C SER A 108 -8.16 4.83 0.42
N LEU A 109 -7.19 4.56 1.28
CA LEU A 109 -7.15 3.41 2.18
C LEU A 109 -6.83 3.91 3.59
N ASP A 110 -7.72 3.66 4.52
CA ASP A 110 -7.57 3.95 5.94
C ASP A 110 -7.39 2.62 6.69
N LEU A 111 -6.28 2.49 7.40
CA LEU A 111 -5.91 1.36 8.24
C LEU A 111 -5.94 1.77 9.73
N ASP A 112 -6.95 2.54 10.13
CA ASP A 112 -7.20 3.07 11.48
C ASP A 112 -6.19 4.15 11.88
N ASN A 113 -4.98 3.74 12.24
CA ASN A 113 -3.92 4.64 12.69
C ASN A 113 -3.16 5.29 11.54
N SER A 114 -3.25 4.74 10.33
CA SER A 114 -2.56 5.27 9.15
C SER A 114 -3.48 5.30 7.93
N SER A 115 -3.40 6.37 7.15
CA SER A 115 -4.18 6.51 5.91
C SER A 115 -3.30 6.89 4.74
N PHE A 116 -3.70 6.44 3.55
CA PHE A 116 -2.98 6.62 2.31
C PHE A 116 -3.94 7.00 1.20
N THR A 117 -3.54 7.96 0.38
CA THR A 117 -4.29 8.40 -0.79
C THR A 117 -3.39 8.36 -2.01
N CYS A 118 -3.87 7.75 -3.09
CA CYS A 118 -3.09 7.52 -4.31
C CYS A 118 -3.98 7.50 -5.55
N ARG A 119 -3.40 7.40 -6.74
CA ARG A 119 -4.18 7.30 -7.99
C ARG A 119 -4.31 5.88 -8.51
N ARG A 120 -3.48 4.96 -8.02
CA ARG A 120 -3.47 3.56 -8.43
C ARG A 120 -3.14 2.68 -7.24
N MET A 121 -3.88 1.59 -7.07
CA MET A 121 -3.67 0.65 -5.99
C MET A 121 -3.69 -0.77 -6.52
N PHE A 122 -2.71 -1.56 -6.07
CA PHE A 122 -2.58 -2.96 -6.38
C PHE A 122 -2.36 -3.75 -5.12
N TRP A 123 -2.85 -4.98 -5.05
CA TRP A 123 -2.60 -5.83 -3.90
C TRP A 123 -2.37 -7.29 -4.31
N ARG A 124 -1.68 -8.04 -3.46
CA ARG A 124 -1.59 -9.49 -3.59
C ARG A 124 -1.48 -10.16 -2.23
N HIS A 125 -1.89 -11.42 -2.19
CA HIS A 125 -1.60 -12.31 -1.08
C HIS A 125 -0.09 -12.47 -0.90
N ALA A 126 0.38 -12.42 0.35
CA ALA A 126 1.79 -12.53 0.71
C ALA A 126 2.00 -13.27 2.05
N SER A 127 1.13 -14.23 2.41
CA SER A 127 1.20 -14.92 3.71
C SER A 127 2.53 -15.64 3.97
N GLU A 128 3.33 -15.92 2.94
CA GLU A 128 4.71 -16.40 3.09
C GLU A 128 5.68 -15.35 3.69
N TRP A 129 5.22 -14.11 3.86
CA TRP A 129 5.96 -12.98 4.44
C TRP A 129 5.60 -12.67 5.90
N MET A 130 4.91 -13.58 6.58
CA MET A 130 4.69 -13.50 8.03
C MET A 130 6.00 -13.50 8.84
N GLY A 131 5.90 -13.02 10.09
CA GLY A 131 6.98 -13.01 11.06
C GLY A 131 7.82 -11.73 11.06
N GLU A 132 8.93 -11.77 11.79
CA GLU A 132 9.75 -10.59 12.09
C GLU A 132 10.56 -10.08 10.88
N LYS A 133 10.88 -10.96 9.94
CA LYS A 133 11.81 -10.72 8.83
C LYS A 133 11.34 -9.56 7.93
N SER A 134 12.21 -8.55 7.80
CA SER A 134 12.05 -7.45 6.86
C SER A 134 12.02 -7.93 5.40
N ARG A 135 11.12 -7.37 4.58
CA ARG A 135 10.89 -7.75 3.18
C ARG A 135 11.27 -6.67 2.18
N PHE A 136 11.18 -5.40 2.56
CA PHE A 136 11.48 -4.28 1.67
C PHE A 136 12.89 -3.71 1.85
N GLY A 137 13.57 -4.01 2.95
CA GLY A 137 14.91 -3.50 3.23
C GLY A 137 15.61 -4.23 4.37
N GLU A 138 16.71 -3.66 4.86
CA GLU A 138 17.42 -4.19 6.02
C GLU A 138 16.60 -4.03 7.31
N CYS A 139 16.78 -4.95 8.25
CA CYS A 139 16.16 -4.83 9.57
C CYS A 139 16.91 -3.75 10.36
N LEU A 140 16.22 -2.66 10.67
CA LEU A 140 16.77 -1.59 11.51
C LEU A 140 16.51 -1.93 12.98
N SER A 141 17.53 -2.37 13.70
CA SER A 141 17.51 -2.45 15.17
C SER A 141 18.28 -1.26 15.73
N LEU A 142 17.54 -0.30 16.29
CA LEU A 142 18.11 0.79 17.08
C LEU A 142 17.98 0.37 18.55
N ASP A 143 18.88 -0.52 18.98
CA ASP A 143 19.00 -0.93 20.39
C ASP A 143 19.35 0.27 21.29
#